data_AF-A0A2V5X4P3-F1
#
_entry.id   AF-A0A2V5X4P3-F1
#
_cell.length_a   1.000
_cell.length_b   1.000
_cell.length_c   1.000
_cell.angle_alpha   90.00
_cell.angle_beta   90.00
_cell.angle_gamma   90.00
#
_symmetry.space_group_name_H-M   'P 1'
#
loop_
_entity.id
_entity.type
_entity.pdbx_description
1 polymer ?
#
loop_
_entity_poly.entity_id
_entity_poly.type
_entity_poly.pdbx_seq_one_letter_code
_entity_poly.pdbx_strand_id
1 'polypeptide(L)'
;MFNHGAFFKQYHVGEQKLPPKQPSKITTKVAETMAWRDGKRVGLGSKDYIGSTRWVRLNAAAYTLYSIPDSAHPNLTQPPPPLGLGLAASDVEELSSLVNNHTPVSITD
;
A
#
# COMPACT_ATOMS: atom_id res chain seq x y z
N MET A 1 1.60 -8.55 -9.00
CA MET A 1 3.05 -8.40 -8.80
C MET A 1 3.77 -9.48 -9.58
N PHE A 2 4.84 -9.12 -10.28
CA PHE A 2 5.77 -10.06 -10.91
C PHE A 2 7.12 -9.95 -10.19
N ASN A 3 7.77 -11.08 -9.94
CA ASN A 3 9.12 -11.15 -9.37
C ASN A 3 10.02 -11.85 -10.38
N HIS A 4 11.09 -11.19 -10.84
CA HIS A 4 11.96 -11.67 -11.93
C HIS A 4 11.21 -12.10 -13.21
N GLY A 5 10.13 -11.40 -13.58
CA GLY A 5 9.33 -11.69 -14.78
C GLY A 5 8.31 -12.83 -14.62
N ALA A 6 8.32 -13.55 -13.50
CA ALA A 6 7.32 -14.56 -13.18
C ALA A 6 6.17 -13.95 -12.36
N PHE A 7 4.94 -14.41 -12.59
CA PHE A 7 3.81 -14.04 -11.74
C PHE A 7 4.12 -14.43 -10.30
N PHE A 8 3.99 -13.48 -9.39
CA PHE A 8 4.22 -13.72 -7.96
C PHE A 8 2.88 -13.79 -7.22
N LYS A 9 2.12 -12.69 -7.23
CA LYS A 9 0.84 -12.61 -6.52
C LYS A 9 -0.04 -11.50 -7.07
N GLN A 10 -1.35 -11.69 -7.01
CA GLN A 10 -2.35 -10.66 -7.26
C GLN A 10 -3.06 -10.33 -5.96
N TYR A 11 -3.25 -9.04 -5.70
CA TYR A 11 -3.98 -8.54 -4.54
C TYR A 11 -5.29 -7.93 -5.02
N HIS A 12 -6.35 -8.05 -4.22
CA HIS A 12 -7.68 -7.55 -4.58
C HIS A 12 -7.86 -6.10 -4.12
N VAL A 13 -8.27 -5.23 -5.04
CA VAL A 13 -8.61 -3.83 -4.75
C VAL A 13 -10.03 -3.75 -4.21
N GLY A 14 -10.17 -3.39 -2.94
CA GLY A 14 -11.48 -3.21 -2.28
C GLY A 14 -12.01 -1.77 -2.35
N GLU A 15 -11.12 -0.77 -2.39
CA GLU A 15 -11.50 0.63 -2.58
C GLU A 15 -10.63 1.30 -3.65
N GLN A 16 -11.22 2.22 -4.42
CA GLN A 16 -10.52 2.95 -5.49
C GLN A 16 -10.87 4.43 -5.43
N LYS A 17 -9.92 5.25 -4.98
CA LYS A 17 -10.03 6.72 -4.88
C LYS A 17 -8.99 7.33 -5.80
N LEU A 18 -9.28 7.35 -7.10
CA LEU A 18 -8.30 7.79 -8.07
C LEU A 18 -8.61 9.19 -8.63
N PRO A 19 -7.59 9.90 -9.16
CA PRO A 19 -7.82 11.15 -9.88
C PRO A 19 -8.79 10.94 -11.06
N PRO A 20 -9.59 11.96 -11.42
CA PRO A 20 -10.50 11.88 -12.56
C PRO A 20 -9.79 11.82 -13.92
N LYS A 21 -8.52 12.26 -14.00
CA LYS A 21 -7.69 12.16 -15.20
C LYS A 21 -6.42 11.39 -14.88
N GLN A 22 -6.38 10.13 -15.29
CA GLN A 22 -5.23 9.25 -15.09
C GLN A 22 -4.60 8.88 -16.42
N PRO A 23 -3.26 8.81 -16.51
CA PRO A 23 -2.60 8.15 -17.62
C PRO A 23 -3.05 6.68 -17.70
N SER A 24 -3.24 6.16 -18.91
CA SER A 24 -3.58 4.75 -19.16
C SER A 24 -2.48 3.76 -18.75
N LYS A 25 -1.25 4.25 -18.60
CA LYS A 25 -0.11 3.50 -18.07
C LYS A 25 0.78 4.41 -17.24
N ILE A 26 1.17 3.94 -16.07
CA ILE A 26 2.15 4.60 -15.21
C ILE A 26 3.28 3.62 -14.93
N THR A 27 4.52 4.04 -15.17
CA THR A 27 5.71 3.34 -14.69
C THR A 27 6.35 4.20 -13.62
N THR A 28 6.39 3.68 -12.40
CA THR A 28 6.92 4.38 -11.23
C THR A 28 7.66 3.37 -10.35
N LYS A 29 8.03 3.79 -9.14
CA LYS A 29 8.59 2.90 -8.12
C LYS A 29 7.97 3.24 -6.77
N VAL A 30 8.10 2.33 -5.81
CA VAL A 30 7.74 2.61 -4.42
C VAL A 30 8.58 3.79 -3.93
N ALA A 31 7.91 4.79 -3.36
CA ALA A 31 8.55 5.92 -2.70
C ALA A 31 8.87 5.54 -1.24
N GLU A 32 7.89 4.94 -0.56
CA GLU A 32 7.97 4.73 0.88
C GLU A 32 6.96 3.69 1.37
N THR A 33 7.39 2.87 2.34
CA THR A 33 6.50 2.06 3.17
C THR A 33 6.26 2.76 4.51
N MET A 34 5.00 2.96 4.87
CA MET A 34 4.58 3.66 6.08
C MET A 34 3.90 2.68 7.02
N ALA A 35 4.15 2.80 8.32
CA ALA A 35 3.53 1.98 9.35
C ALA A 35 2.62 2.83 10.23
N TRP A 36 1.46 2.27 10.59
CA TRP A 36 0.42 2.97 11.34
C TRP A 36 -0.07 2.17 12.54
N ARG A 37 -0.09 2.80 13.71
CA ARG A 37 -0.67 2.25 14.94
C ARG A 37 -1.45 3.34 15.66
N ASP A 38 -2.67 3.05 16.08
CA ASP A 38 -3.51 3.97 16.86
C ASP A 38 -3.62 5.37 16.21
N GLY A 39 -3.80 5.39 14.88
CA GLY A 39 -3.90 6.60 14.08
C GLY A 39 -2.59 7.37 13.87
N LYS A 40 -1.46 6.87 14.37
CA LYS A 40 -0.15 7.54 14.33
C LYS A 40 0.85 6.76 13.50
N ARG A 41 1.78 7.50 12.89
CA ARG A 41 2.89 6.93 12.14
C ARG A 41 3.92 6.34 13.11
N VAL A 42 4.34 5.11 12.86
CA VAL A 42 5.38 4.44 13.66
C VAL A 42 6.63 4.17 12.82
N GLY A 43 7.79 4.30 13.44
CA GLY A 43 9.08 4.05 12.79
C GLY A 43 9.40 2.56 12.71
N LEU A 44 10.10 2.17 11.66
CA LEU A 44 10.73 0.84 11.57
C LEU A 44 11.71 0.66 12.74
N GLY A 45 11.66 -0.50 13.41
CA GLY A 45 12.48 -0.79 14.60
C GLY A 45 11.89 -0.31 15.93
N SER A 46 10.76 0.41 15.92
CA SER A 46 10.03 0.71 17.15
C SER A 46 9.30 -0.53 17.67
N LYS A 47 9.09 -0.62 19.00
CA LYS A 47 8.28 -1.68 19.61
C LYS A 47 6.84 -1.74 19.06
N ASP A 48 6.35 -0.58 18.62
CA ASP A 48 4.98 -0.40 18.12
C ASP A 48 4.85 -0.79 16.64
N TYR A 49 5.97 -1.09 15.96
CA TYR A 49 5.98 -1.58 14.58
C TYR A 49 5.34 -2.97 14.47
N ILE A 50 5.48 -3.83 15.48
CA ILE A 50 4.81 -5.14 15.52
C ILE A 50 3.32 -4.92 15.83
N GLY A 51 2.44 -5.39 14.95
CA GLY A 51 0.99 -5.18 15.08
C GLY A 51 0.51 -3.81 14.62
N SER A 52 1.27 -3.14 13.75
CA SER A 52 0.83 -1.94 13.04
C SER A 52 0.48 -2.29 11.60
N THR A 53 -0.44 -1.55 10.99
CA THR A 53 -0.80 -1.73 9.58
C THR A 53 0.14 -0.97 8.66
N ARG A 54 0.09 -1.25 7.35
CA ARG A 54 1.08 -0.77 6.38
C ARG A 54 0.40 -0.03 5.24
N TRP A 55 0.99 1.08 4.82
CA TRP A 55 0.67 1.71 3.55
C TRP A 55 1.92 1.73 2.67
N VAL A 56 1.74 1.66 1.35
CA VAL A 56 2.83 1.76 0.37
C VAL A 56 2.55 2.95 -0.55
N ARG A 57 3.37 3.98 -0.44
CA ARG A 57 3.28 5.17 -1.31
C ARG A 57 4.17 4.99 -2.53
N LEU A 58 3.66 5.32 -3.71
CA LEU A 58 4.41 5.31 -4.96
C LEU A 58 4.95 6.71 -5.29
N ASN A 59 5.97 6.79 -6.15
CA ASN A 59 6.49 8.08 -6.63
C ASN A 59 5.57 8.76 -7.66
N ALA A 60 4.47 8.12 -8.05
CA ALA A 60 3.39 8.76 -8.79
C ALA A 60 2.43 9.44 -7.80
N ALA A 61 2.29 10.76 -7.90
CA ALA A 61 1.33 11.51 -7.10
C ALA A 61 -0.07 10.91 -7.28
N ALA A 62 -0.83 10.83 -6.17
CA ALA A 62 -2.14 10.17 -6.04
C ALA A 62 -2.17 8.64 -5.91
N TYR A 63 -1.04 7.93 -5.98
CA TYR A 63 -1.02 6.47 -5.82
C TYR A 63 -0.41 6.04 -4.48
N THR A 64 -1.30 5.80 -3.52
CA THR A 64 -0.99 5.12 -2.25
C THR A 64 -1.80 3.84 -2.17
N LEU A 65 -1.14 2.71 -1.91
CA LEU A 65 -1.80 1.49 -1.49
C LEU A 65 -2.01 1.59 0.02
N TYR A 66 -3.26 1.61 0.48
CA TYR A 66 -3.57 1.80 1.89
C TYR A 66 -4.40 0.63 2.43
N SER A 67 -4.26 0.37 3.73
CA SER A 67 -5.01 -0.68 4.42
C SER A 67 -6.48 -0.29 4.57
N ILE A 68 -7.37 -1.20 4.17
CA ILE A 68 -8.78 -1.24 4.58
C ILE A 68 -8.98 -2.39 5.59
N PRO A 69 -10.03 -2.34 6.43
CA PRO A 69 -10.26 -3.37 7.44
C PRO A 69 -10.38 -4.78 6.85
N ASP A 70 -9.89 -5.76 7.59
CA ASP A 70 -10.07 -7.19 7.31
C ASP A 70 -10.33 -7.96 8.61
N SER A 71 -10.41 -9.30 8.55
CA SER A 71 -10.69 -10.12 9.74
C SER A 71 -9.58 -10.06 10.80
N ALA A 72 -8.32 -9.82 10.42
CA ALA A 72 -7.21 -9.67 11.37
C ALA A 72 -7.11 -8.25 11.93
N HIS A 73 -7.56 -7.26 11.14
CA HIS A 73 -7.51 -5.83 11.44
C HIS A 73 -8.90 -5.19 11.28
N PRO A 74 -9.88 -5.54 12.13
CA PRO A 74 -11.28 -5.13 11.94
C PRO A 74 -11.50 -3.62 12.19
N ASN A 75 -10.61 -2.99 12.95
CA ASN A 75 -10.72 -1.59 13.34
C ASN A 75 -9.46 -0.84 12.95
N LEU A 76 -9.56 -0.02 11.90
CA LEU A 76 -8.49 0.90 11.50
C LEU A 76 -8.78 2.29 12.04
N THR A 77 -7.77 2.89 12.67
CA THR A 77 -7.91 4.18 13.38
C THR A 77 -7.33 5.35 12.58
N GLN A 78 -6.40 5.07 11.66
CA GLN A 78 -5.89 6.06 10.73
C GLN A 78 -6.95 6.40 9.68
N PRO A 79 -7.23 7.69 9.42
CA PRO A 79 -8.14 8.06 8.34
C PRO A 79 -7.54 7.61 7.00
N PRO A 80 -8.35 7.17 6.02
CA PRO A 80 -7.85 6.81 4.71
C PRO A 80 -7.27 8.04 3.99
N PRO A 81 -6.32 7.86 3.06
CA PRO A 81 -5.82 8.97 2.26
C PRO A 81 -6.93 9.48 1.33
N PRO A 82 -6.86 10.75 0.89
CA PRO A 82 -7.84 11.31 -0.04
C PRO A 82 -7.82 10.60 -1.41
N LEU A 83 -6.66 10.07 -1.81
CA LEU A 83 -6.47 9.32 -3.05
C LEU A 83 -5.62 8.07 -2.80
N GLY A 84 -5.94 6.99 -3.50
CA GLY A 84 -5.24 5.72 -3.41
C GLY A 84 -6.09 4.50 -3.76
N LEU A 85 -5.51 3.33 -3.56
CA LEU A 85 -6.15 2.03 -3.71
C LEU A 85 -6.18 1.35 -2.34
N GLY A 86 -7.37 0.98 -1.88
CA GLY A 86 -7.58 0.23 -0.64
C GLY A 86 -7.43 -1.26 -0.89
N LEU A 87 -6.57 -1.89 -0.10
CA LEU A 87 -6.34 -3.35 -0.09
C LEU A 87 -6.53 -3.84 1.36
N ALA A 88 -6.89 -5.12 1.54
CA ALA A 88 -6.97 -5.72 2.87
C ALA A 88 -5.68 -5.43 3.67
N ALA A 89 -5.80 -5.08 4.96
CA ALA A 89 -4.65 -4.70 5.77
C ALA A 89 -3.53 -5.75 5.74
N SER A 90 -3.89 -7.04 5.83
CA SER A 90 -2.97 -8.17 5.75
C SER A 90 -2.25 -8.24 4.39
N ASP A 91 -2.95 -7.95 3.29
CA ASP A 91 -2.37 -7.91 1.95
C ASP A 91 -1.32 -6.79 1.82
N VAL A 92 -1.61 -5.61 2.39
CA VAL A 92 -0.62 -4.51 2.37
C VAL A 92 0.55 -4.80 3.28
N GLU A 93 0.34 -5.45 4.43
CA GLU A 93 1.41 -5.89 5.31
C GLU A 93 2.37 -6.84 4.61
N GLU A 94 1.84 -7.88 3.99
CA GLU A 94 2.63 -8.82 3.18
C GLU A 94 3.34 -8.10 2.04
N LEU A 95 2.61 -7.32 1.22
CA LEU A 95 3.19 -6.57 0.11
C LEU A 95 4.34 -5.68 0.58
N SER A 96 4.17 -5.01 1.72
CA SER A 96 5.17 -4.10 2.27
C SER A 96 6.48 -4.79 2.68
N SER A 97 6.42 -6.08 3.01
CA SER A 97 7.60 -6.90 3.31
C SER A 97 8.36 -7.34 2.05
N LEU A 98 7.71 -7.29 0.89
CA LEU A 98 8.23 -7.76 -0.39
C LEU A 98 8.78 -6.62 -1.27
N VAL A 99 8.49 -5.36 -0.93
CA VAL A 99 8.87 -4.20 -1.71
C VAL A 99 9.78 -3.26 -0.92
N ASN A 100 10.67 -2.56 -1.63
CA ASN A 100 11.50 -1.50 -1.09
C ASN A 100 11.42 -0.26 -1.98
N ASN A 101 12.07 0.83 -1.57
CA ASN A 101 12.09 2.14 -2.27
C ASN A 101 12.71 2.14 -3.69
N HIS A 102 13.16 0.99 -4.18
CA HIS A 102 13.63 0.79 -5.56
C HIS A 102 12.75 -0.17 -6.36
N THR A 103 11.76 -0.81 -5.74
CA THR A 103 10.87 -1.75 -6.43
C THR A 103 10.08 -1.03 -7.53
N PRO A 104 10.24 -1.44 -8.80
CA PRO A 104 9.49 -0.86 -9.91
C PRO A 104 8.02 -1.29 -9.83
N VAL A 105 7.12 -0.37 -10.20
CA VAL A 105 5.67 -0.58 -10.22
C VAL A 105 5.14 -0.11 -11.56
N SER A 106 4.34 -0.96 -12.20
CA SER A 106 3.52 -0.59 -13.35
C SER A 106 2.06 -0.61 -12.96
N ILE A 107 1.34 0.46 -13.31
CA ILE A 107 -0.10 0.56 -13.19
C ILE A 107 -0.66 0.65 -14.61
N THR A 108 -1.63 -0.19 -14.90
CA THR A 108 -2.35 -0.26 -16.17
C THR A 108 -3.84 -0.31 -15.87
N ASP A 109 -4.65 0.25 -16.76
CA ASP A 109 -6.10 0.00 -16.83
C ASP A 109 -6.37 -1.45 -17.27
#